data_AF-A0A8H5M4A9-F1
#
_entry.id   AF-A0A8H5M4A9-F1
#
_cell.length_a   1.000
_cell.length_b   1.000
_cell.length_c   1.000
_cell.angle_alpha   90.00
_cell.angle_beta   90.00
_cell.angle_gamma   90.00
#
_symmetry.space_group_name_H-M   'P 1'
#
loop_
_entity.id
_entity.type
_entity.pdbx_description
1 polymer ?
#
loop_
_entity_poly.entity_id
_entity_poly.type
_entity_poly.pdbx_seq_one_letter_code
_entity_poly.pdbx_strand_id
1 'polypeptide(L)'
;MFRLISVSAPSSSYVLLGGPKGKEVVGPLSSLGPQGSSYILAFPGLGYIKLEDVGPNTSGPGDWAVKVSGSTNGDWTYGGEGLAAVSVDASGNYSITGGAKGISGKITYW
;
A
#
# COMPACT_ATOMS: atom_id res chain seq x y z
N MET A 1 -8.65 -6.93 6.74
CA MET A 1 -7.73 -5.84 7.13
C MET A 1 -6.36 -6.22 6.65
N PHE A 2 -5.65 -5.29 6.02
CA PHE A 2 -4.27 -5.49 5.61
C PHE A 2 -3.29 -4.81 6.57
N ARG A 3 -2.01 -5.16 6.49
CA ARG A 3 -0.88 -4.59 7.22
C ARG A 3 0.33 -4.52 6.28
N LEU A 4 1.16 -3.50 6.44
CA LEU A 4 2.47 -3.49 5.81
C LEU A 4 3.44 -4.23 6.75
N ILE A 5 4.06 -5.32 6.29
CA ILE A 5 5.01 -6.09 7.09
C ILE A 5 6.46 -5.70 6.81
N SER A 6 6.72 -5.13 5.64
CA SER A 6 8.04 -4.63 5.26
C SER A 6 7.93 -3.55 4.18
N VAL A 7 8.85 -2.59 4.25
CA VAL A 7 9.07 -1.57 3.23
C VAL A 7 10.58 -1.50 2.99
N SER A 8 10.98 -1.75 1.74
CA SER A 8 12.36 -1.57 1.28
C SER A 8 12.39 -0.46 0.25
N ALA A 9 13.25 0.53 0.45
CA ALA A 9 13.44 1.65 -0.46
C ALA A 9 14.92 2.09 -0.47
N PRO A 10 15.38 2.79 -1.52
CA PRO A 10 16.75 3.29 -1.59
C PRO A 10 17.04 4.32 -0.49
N SER A 11 16.02 5.11 -0.12
CA SER A 11 16.06 5.90 1.10
C SER A 11 15.76 4.99 2.29
N SER A 12 16.62 5.00 3.30
CA SER A 12 16.40 4.27 4.57
C SER A 12 15.22 4.79 5.38
N SER A 13 14.60 5.90 4.95
CA SER A 13 13.45 6.53 5.58
C SER A 13 12.20 6.43 4.71
N TYR A 14 11.07 6.14 5.35
CA TYR A 14 9.73 6.29 4.80
C TYR A 14 8.80 6.79 5.91
N VAL A 15 7.66 7.37 5.51
CA VAL A 15 6.61 7.81 6.44
C VAL A 15 5.30 7.19 6.01
N LEU A 16 4.60 6.54 6.93
CA LEU A 16 3.23 6.10 6.73
C LEU A 16 2.29 7.08 7.44
N LEU A 17 1.46 7.74 6.64
CA LEU A 17 0.39 8.62 7.09
C LEU A 17 -0.94 8.01 6.65
N GLY A 18 -1.91 7.89 7.54
CA GLY A 18 -3.25 7.51 7.13
C GLY A 18 -4.11 6.98 8.24
N GLY A 19 -5.26 6.44 7.87
CA GLY A 19 -6.24 5.91 8.81
C GLY A 19 -7.65 6.05 8.27
N PRO A 20 -8.65 5.81 9.13
CA PRO A 20 -10.04 6.11 8.81
C PRO A 20 -10.21 7.59 8.48
N LYS A 21 -11.16 7.90 7.59
CA LYS A 21 -11.49 9.29 7.20
C LYS A 21 -11.72 10.16 8.45
N GLY A 22 -10.95 11.24 8.57
CA GLY A 22 -11.01 12.19 9.69
C GLY A 22 -10.32 11.71 10.98
N LYS A 23 -9.57 10.61 10.91
CA LYS A 23 -8.76 10.04 12.02
C LYS A 23 -7.38 9.60 11.51
N GLU A 24 -6.84 10.33 10.54
CA GLU A 24 -5.53 10.06 9.96
C GLU A 24 -4.43 10.29 10.98
N VAL A 25 -3.50 9.35 11.08
CA VAL A 25 -2.36 9.40 12.00
C VAL A 25 -1.07 9.07 11.25
N VAL A 26 0.05 9.55 11.79
CA VAL A 26 1.37 9.04 11.42
C VAL A 26 1.66 7.86 12.35
N GLY A 27 1.94 6.68 11.79
CA GLY A 27 2.02 5.46 12.59
C GLY A 27 2.94 4.38 12.02
N PRO A 28 3.23 3.34 12.81
CA PRO A 28 4.04 2.21 12.37
C PRO A 28 3.28 1.39 11.31
N LEU A 29 4.04 0.68 10.45
CA LEU A 29 3.54 -0.15 9.35
C LEU A 29 2.46 -1.20 9.76
N SER A 30 2.52 -1.64 11.02
CA SER A 30 1.62 -2.65 11.59
C SER A 30 0.23 -2.13 11.98
N SER A 31 0.02 -0.81 12.01
CA SER A 31 -1.19 -0.18 12.54
C SER A 31 -2.07 0.41 11.46
N LEU A 32 -2.48 -0.41 10.49
CA LEU A 32 -3.51 0.00 9.55
C LEU A 32 -4.89 -0.15 10.22
N GLY A 33 -5.70 0.90 10.20
CA GLY A 33 -7.12 0.90 10.55
C GLY A 33 -8.01 0.08 9.60
N PRO A 34 -9.32 0.01 9.93
CA PRO A 34 -10.32 -0.85 9.28
C PRO A 34 -10.58 -0.51 7.79
N GLN A 35 -11.39 -1.36 7.13
CA GLN A 35 -11.87 -1.16 5.74
C GLN A 35 -12.30 0.29 5.47
N GLY A 36 -12.00 0.79 4.27
CA GLY A 36 -12.29 2.18 3.87
C GLY A 36 -11.25 3.21 4.36
N SER A 37 -10.20 2.76 5.06
CA SER A 37 -9.07 3.61 5.39
C SER A 37 -8.18 3.86 4.18
N SER A 38 -7.56 5.04 4.15
CA SER A 38 -6.56 5.40 3.15
C SER A 38 -5.24 5.74 3.80
N TYR A 39 -4.15 5.34 3.15
CA TYR A 39 -2.79 5.54 3.60
C TYR A 39 -1.94 6.12 2.49
N ILE A 40 -0.97 6.92 2.89
CA ILE A 40 0.10 7.47 2.08
C ILE A 40 1.39 6.92 2.66
N LEU A 41 2.08 6.11 1.87
CA LEU A 41 3.45 5.69 2.12
C LEU A 41 4.38 6.62 1.34
N ALA A 42 4.99 7.57 2.05
CA ALA A 42 5.85 8.58 1.49
C ALA A 42 7.33 8.18 1.59
N PHE A 43 8.07 8.44 0.51
CA PHE A 43 9.49 8.19 0.34
C PHE A 43 10.19 9.52 0.07
N PRO A 44 10.87 10.12 1.06
CA PRO A 44 11.55 11.41 0.90
C PRO A 44 12.49 11.41 -0.31
N GLY A 45 12.33 12.40 -1.20
CA GLY A 45 13.10 12.53 -2.44
C GLY A 45 12.62 11.67 -3.61
N LEU A 46 11.63 10.77 -3.42
CA LEU A 46 11.06 9.94 -4.49
C LEU A 46 9.58 10.26 -4.78
N GLY A 47 8.76 10.48 -3.74
CA GLY A 47 7.32 10.72 -3.87
C GLY A 47 6.51 9.86 -2.90
N TYR A 48 5.31 9.43 -3.28
CA TYR A 48 4.46 8.59 -2.44
C TYR A 48 3.66 7.51 -3.19
N ILE A 49 3.17 6.54 -2.41
CA ILE A 49 2.17 5.55 -2.81
C ILE A 49 0.92 5.76 -1.95
N LYS A 50 -0.24 5.95 -2.58
CA LYS A 50 -1.54 5.94 -1.90
C LYS A 50 -2.11 4.53 -1.93
N LEU A 51 -2.48 4.01 -0.76
CA LEU A 51 -3.18 2.74 -0.56
C LEU A 51 -4.59 3.03 -0.05
N GLU A 52 -5.61 2.45 -0.66
CA GLU A 52 -7.01 2.64 -0.27
C GLU A 52 -7.69 1.28 -0.18
N ASP A 53 -8.13 0.89 1.02
CA ASP A 53 -8.88 -0.36 1.20
C ASP A 53 -10.30 -0.18 0.61
N VAL A 54 -10.56 -0.85 -0.50
CA VAL A 54 -11.83 -0.74 -1.24
C VAL A 54 -12.81 -1.87 -0.89
N GLY A 55 -12.48 -2.71 0.09
CA GLY A 55 -13.39 -3.77 0.54
C GLY A 55 -13.43 -5.01 -0.37
N PRO A 56 -14.53 -5.79 -0.32
CA PRO A 56 -14.64 -7.08 -1.00
C PRO A 56 -14.93 -7.00 -2.50
N ASN A 57 -14.43 -5.95 -3.17
CA ASN A 57 -14.75 -5.66 -4.56
C ASN A 57 -13.56 -6.00 -5.48
N THR A 58 -13.35 -7.30 -5.74
CA THR A 58 -12.20 -7.78 -6.54
C THR A 58 -12.63 -8.46 -7.83
N SER A 59 -12.15 -7.94 -8.97
CA SER A 59 -12.00 -8.72 -10.20
C SER A 59 -10.64 -9.43 -10.16
N GLY A 60 -10.58 -10.61 -9.53
CA GLY A 60 -9.33 -11.36 -9.33
C GLY A 60 -9.38 -12.32 -8.13
N PRO A 61 -8.27 -13.01 -7.80
CA PRO A 61 -8.21 -13.91 -6.63
C PRO A 61 -8.18 -13.10 -5.32
N GLY A 62 -8.83 -13.59 -4.26
CA GLY A 62 -8.83 -12.96 -2.93
C GLY A 62 -10.13 -12.24 -2.57
N ASP A 63 -10.41 -12.17 -1.27
CA ASP A 63 -11.70 -11.70 -0.73
C ASP A 63 -11.76 -10.17 -0.58
N TRP A 64 -10.61 -9.49 -0.62
CA TRP A 64 -10.46 -8.05 -0.37
C TRP A 64 -9.47 -7.40 -1.34
N ALA A 65 -9.67 -6.13 -1.66
CA ALA A 65 -8.76 -5.33 -2.49
C ALA A 65 -8.27 -4.05 -1.81
N VAL A 66 -7.04 -3.67 -2.19
CA VAL A 66 -6.47 -2.36 -1.95
C VAL A 66 -6.16 -1.72 -3.28
N LYS A 67 -6.77 -0.57 -3.55
CA LYS A 67 -6.43 0.26 -4.70
C LYS A 67 -5.14 0.99 -4.42
N VAL A 68 -4.19 0.90 -5.35
CA VAL A 68 -2.84 1.45 -5.17
C VAL A 68 -2.51 2.43 -6.29
N SER A 69 -2.12 3.65 -5.93
CA SER A 69 -1.79 4.70 -6.91
C SER A 69 -0.61 4.27 -7.79
N GLY A 70 -0.71 4.55 -9.09
CA GLY A 70 0.36 4.25 -10.04
C GLY A 70 0.52 2.75 -10.35
N SER A 71 -0.38 1.90 -9.88
CA SER A 71 -0.39 0.46 -10.22
C SER A 71 -0.75 0.29 -11.69
N THR A 72 -0.01 -0.57 -12.39
CA THR A 72 -0.22 -0.83 -13.83
C THR A 72 -0.99 -2.12 -14.10
N ASN A 73 -1.10 -3.00 -13.09
CA ASN A 73 -1.74 -4.30 -13.20
C ASN A 73 -2.95 -4.47 -12.26
N GLY A 74 -3.55 -3.35 -11.83
CA GLY A 74 -4.81 -3.31 -11.08
C GLY A 74 -4.62 -3.29 -9.56
N ASP A 75 -5.64 -3.71 -8.82
CA ASP A 75 -5.63 -3.67 -7.35
C ASP A 75 -4.82 -4.84 -6.76
N TRP A 76 -4.21 -4.57 -5.59
CA TRP A 76 -3.60 -5.61 -4.77
C TRP A 76 -4.69 -6.33 -4.00
N THR A 77 -4.74 -7.65 -4.09
CA THR A 77 -5.79 -8.44 -3.46
C THR A 77 -5.24 -9.38 -2.41
N TYR A 78 -6.04 -9.68 -1.39
CA TYR A 78 -5.65 -10.56 -0.29
C TYR A 78 -6.84 -11.37 0.25
N GLY A 79 -6.54 -12.49 0.90
CA GLY A 79 -7.50 -13.27 1.71
C GLY A 79 -7.02 -13.33 3.16
N GLY A 80 -7.94 -13.52 4.11
CA GLY A 80 -7.61 -13.54 5.54
C GLY A 80 -6.96 -12.24 6.04
N GLU A 81 -5.84 -12.35 6.77
CA GLU A 81 -5.01 -11.19 7.12
C GLU A 81 -4.14 -10.79 5.93
N GLY A 82 -4.34 -9.58 5.38
CA GLY A 82 -3.55 -9.09 4.25
C GLY A 82 -2.16 -8.66 4.70
N LEU A 83 -1.11 -9.35 4.29
CA LEU A 83 0.26 -9.03 4.71
C LEU A 83 1.06 -8.51 3.51
N ALA A 84 1.13 -7.19 3.36
CA ALA A 84 1.79 -6.55 2.23
C ALA A 84 3.28 -6.29 2.51
N ALA A 85 4.12 -6.73 1.58
CA ALA A 85 5.54 -6.35 1.51
C ALA A 85 5.75 -5.40 0.32
N VAL A 86 6.30 -4.21 0.58
CA VAL A 86 6.54 -3.17 -0.44
C VAL A 86 8.03 -3.05 -0.72
N SER A 87 8.41 -3.06 -1.99
CA SER A 87 9.76 -2.70 -2.43
C SER A 87 9.69 -1.55 -3.43
N VAL A 88 10.65 -0.64 -3.36
CA VAL A 88 10.81 0.52 -4.22
C VAL A 88 12.27 0.58 -4.69
N ASP A 89 12.49 0.88 -5.97
CA ASP A 89 13.82 1.12 -6.52
C ASP A 89 14.17 2.62 -6.64
N ALA A 90 15.41 2.93 -7.00
CA ALA A 90 15.89 4.31 -7.16
C ALA A 90 15.22 5.08 -8.31
N SER A 91 14.55 4.37 -9.22
CA SER A 91 13.78 4.96 -10.32
C SER A 91 12.31 5.20 -9.95
N GLY A 92 11.92 4.87 -8.71
CA GLY A 92 10.55 4.99 -8.21
C GLY A 92 9.61 3.89 -8.71
N ASN A 93 10.13 2.80 -9.30
CA ASN A 93 9.30 1.63 -9.56
C ASN A 93 9.07 0.89 -8.25
N TYR A 94 7.85 0.41 -8.03
CA TYR A 94 7.51 -0.35 -6.84
C TYR A 94 6.90 -1.71 -7.17
N SER A 95 6.99 -2.63 -6.21
CA SER A 95 6.21 -3.86 -6.19
C SER A 95 5.58 -4.08 -4.82
N ILE A 96 4.37 -4.65 -4.80
CA ILE A 96 3.67 -5.06 -3.57
C ILE A 96 3.32 -6.54 -3.68
N THR A 97 3.75 -7.32 -2.69
CA THR A 97 3.59 -8.77 -2.62
C THR A 97 2.97 -9.22 -1.29
N GLY A 98 2.79 -10.53 -1.08
CA GLY A 98 2.25 -11.11 0.15
C GLY A 98 0.72 -11.19 0.22
N GLY A 99 0.03 -10.80 -0.87
CA GLY A 99 -1.40 -11.00 -1.07
C GLY A 99 -1.72 -12.20 -1.99
N ALA A 100 -2.99 -12.36 -2.32
CA ALA A 100 -3.47 -13.31 -3.32
C ALA A 100 -3.03 -12.90 -4.74
N LYS A 101 -2.85 -11.59 -4.99
CA LYS A 101 -2.29 -11.04 -6.23
C LYS A 101 -1.27 -9.96 -5.90
N GLY A 102 -0.04 -10.14 -6.37
CA GLY A 102 0.98 -9.09 -6.34
C GLY A 102 0.76 -8.04 -7.41
N ILE A 103 1.19 -6.81 -7.14
CA ILE A 103 1.11 -5.69 -8.09
C ILE A 103 2.44 -4.97 -8.25
N SER A 104 2.56 -4.19 -9.32
CA SER A 104 3.68 -3.30 -9.54
C SER A 104 3.22 -1.99 -10.16
N GLY A 105 4.03 -0.96 -10.01
CA GLY A 105 3.68 0.37 -10.47
C GLY A 105 4.81 1.37 -10.32
N LYS A 106 4.45 2.64 -10.46
CA LYS A 106 5.38 3.76 -10.29
C LYS A 106 4.88 4.73 -9.24
N ILE A 107 5.80 5.23 -8.40
CA ILE A 107 5.54 6.24 -7.39
C ILE A 107 4.94 7.50 -8.02
N THR A 108 3.99 8.13 -7.32
CA THR A 108 3.42 9.42 -7.72
C THR A 108 4.28 10.56 -7.15
N TYR A 109 4.59 11.55 -7.98
CA TYR A 109 5.33 12.76 -7.58
C TYR A 109 4.41 13.79 -6.92
N TRP A 110 5.00 14.70 -6.13
CA TRP A 110 4.31 15.81 -5.47
C TRP A 110 3.74 16.82 -6.46
#